data_AF-A0A497FUH2-F1
#
_entry.id   AF-A0A497FUH2-F1
#
_cell.length_a   1.000
_cell.length_b   1.000
_cell.length_c   1.000
_cell.angle_alpha   90.00
_cell.angle_beta   90.00
_cell.angle_gamma   90.00
#
_symmetry.space_group_name_H-M   'P 1'
#
loop_
_entity.id
_entity.type
_entity.pdbx_description
1 polymer ?
#
loop_
_entity_poly.entity_id
_entity_poly.type
_entity_poly.pdbx_seq_one_letter_code
_entity_poly.pdbx_strand_id
1 'polypeptide(L)'
;MQTETLVSLISIIATIIGSTASIAYWLGKKFSEIDKKFSEIDKKFNEIDKRFDEIDRKFNEINKKFSEIDEKFTKIDKEFNKVHEEIKTIDRKVESITKATQDQLEFFSEFLGFRGIFTDKDIAFVKSELQRLSARATNPLTKEELKRIRELIKKDELTFEEADELRELARKFVSKYWHIPGAYKLLIYASIMRGIAMRKLETTK
;
A
#
# COMPACT_ATOMS: atom_id res chain seq x y z
N MET A 1 109.33 33.53 -16.83
CA MET A 1 108.43 33.35 -15.68
C MET A 1 107.13 34.14 -15.82
N GLN A 2 107.13 35.47 -16.02
CA GLN A 2 105.89 36.29 -16.08
C GLN A 2 104.96 35.99 -17.28
N THR A 3 105.50 35.63 -18.44
CA THR A 3 104.73 35.33 -19.66
C THR A 3 104.01 33.98 -19.59
N GLU A 4 104.67 32.94 -19.06
CA GLU A 4 104.08 31.62 -18.86
C GLU A 4 102.94 31.64 -17.83
N THR A 5 103.10 32.43 -16.74
CA THR A 5 102.03 32.64 -15.76
C THR A 5 100.83 33.34 -16.38
N LEU A 6 101.03 34.29 -17.30
CA LEU A 6 99.95 35.01 -17.99
C LEU A 6 99.16 34.09 -18.93
N VAL A 7 99.86 33.25 -19.71
CA VAL A 7 99.23 32.26 -20.61
C VAL A 7 98.42 31.22 -19.83
N SER A 8 98.95 30.76 -18.69
CA SER A 8 98.24 29.85 -17.78
C SER A 8 96.96 30.49 -17.21
N LEU A 9 97.06 31.74 -16.73
CA LEU A 9 95.91 32.53 -16.26
C LEU A 9 94.83 32.72 -17.34
N ILE A 10 95.23 33.06 -18.57
CA ILE A 10 94.31 33.20 -19.71
C ILE A 10 93.61 31.86 -20.02
N SER A 11 94.34 30.75 -19.96
CA SER A 11 93.79 29.42 -20.22
C SER A 11 92.77 28.99 -19.16
N ILE A 12 93.03 29.29 -17.89
CA ILE A 12 92.09 29.05 -16.78
C ILE A 12 90.84 29.91 -16.95
N ILE A 13 91.01 31.21 -17.26
CA ILE A 13 89.88 32.13 -17.49
C ILE A 13 89.03 31.66 -18.67
N ALA A 14 89.64 31.28 -19.79
CA ALA A 14 88.93 30.75 -20.96
C ALA A 14 88.16 29.47 -20.62
N THR A 15 88.74 28.57 -19.82
CA THR A 15 88.09 27.33 -19.37
C THR A 15 86.90 27.62 -18.45
N ILE A 16 87.04 28.57 -17.53
CA ILE A 16 85.96 29.02 -16.65
C ILE A 16 84.83 29.64 -17.48
N ILE A 17 85.13 30.55 -18.41
CA ILE A 17 84.13 31.18 -19.28
C ILE A 17 83.39 30.15 -20.13
N GLY A 18 84.11 29.20 -20.74
CA GLY A 18 83.49 28.12 -21.51
C GLY A 18 82.58 27.24 -20.65
N SER A 19 83.02 26.92 -19.43
CA SER A 19 82.24 26.10 -18.48
C SER A 19 81.00 26.84 -17.97
N THR A 20 81.12 28.12 -17.63
CA THR A 20 79.99 28.95 -17.16
C THR A 20 78.98 29.22 -18.27
N ALA A 21 79.43 29.49 -19.50
CA ALA A 21 78.55 29.63 -20.66
C ALA A 21 77.78 28.34 -20.97
N SER A 22 78.45 27.18 -20.85
CA SER A 22 77.83 25.87 -21.05
C SER A 22 76.75 25.58 -19.99
N ILE A 23 77.03 25.89 -18.72
CA ILE A 23 76.07 25.76 -17.62
C ILE A 23 74.88 26.71 -17.85
N ALA A 24 75.13 27.96 -18.22
CA ALA A 24 74.08 28.95 -18.48
C ALA A 24 73.16 28.50 -19.63
N TYR A 25 73.71 27.97 -20.72
CA TYR A 25 72.93 27.42 -21.83
C TYR A 25 72.11 26.21 -21.41
N TRP A 26 72.70 25.27 -20.66
CA TRP A 26 72.01 24.08 -20.16
C TRP A 26 70.87 24.46 -19.20
N LEU A 27 71.10 25.40 -18.28
CA LEU A 27 70.08 25.93 -17.37
C LEU A 27 68.96 26.62 -18.14
N GLY A 28 69.27 27.48 -19.12
CA GLY A 28 68.28 28.14 -19.95
C GLY A 28 67.37 27.14 -20.68
N LYS A 29 67.95 26.07 -21.23
CA LYS A 29 67.18 24.97 -21.83
C LYS A 29 66.30 24.26 -20.81
N LYS A 30 66.80 23.99 -19.60
CA LYS A 30 66.03 23.35 -18.54
C LYS A 30 64.87 24.21 -18.04
N PHE A 31 65.07 25.52 -17.86
CA PHE A 31 63.99 26.44 -17.52
C PHE A 31 62.93 26.48 -18.62
N SER A 32 63.33 26.52 -19.89
CA SER A 32 62.36 26.46 -21.00
C SER A 32 61.56 25.14 -21.03
N GLU A 33 62.19 24.00 -20.72
CA GLU A 33 61.48 22.71 -20.57
C GLU A 33 60.49 22.74 -19.39
N ILE A 34 60.85 23.39 -18.28
CA ILE A 34 60.00 23.56 -17.10
C ILE A 34 58.80 24.46 -17.42
N ASP A 35 59.02 25.60 -18.08
CA ASP A 35 57.95 26.53 -18.47
C ASP A 35 56.91 25.86 -19.37
N LYS A 36 57.37 25.02 -20.32
CA LYS A 36 56.46 24.23 -21.16
C LYS A 36 55.60 23.27 -20.34
N LYS A 37 56.19 22.57 -19.37
CA LYS A 37 55.44 21.68 -18.47
C LYS A 37 54.43 22.44 -17.61
N PHE A 38 54.79 23.60 -17.08
CA PHE A 38 53.85 24.44 -16.34
C PHE A 38 52.69 24.91 -17.23
N SER A 39 52.96 25.34 -18.46
CA SER A 39 51.90 25.70 -19.41
C SER A 39 50.96 24.54 -19.74
N GLU A 40 51.48 23.31 -19.85
CA GLU A 40 50.65 22.11 -20.00
C GLU A 40 49.82 21.79 -18.76
N ILE A 41 50.39 21.99 -17.56
CA ILE A 41 49.69 21.84 -16.29
C ILE A 41 48.54 22.86 -16.19
N ASP A 42 48.78 24.12 -16.49
CA ASP A 42 47.76 25.17 -16.47
C ASP A 42 46.61 24.86 -17.44
N LYS A 43 46.91 24.32 -18.62
CA LYS A 43 45.87 23.88 -19.57
C LYS A 43 45.02 22.74 -18.99
N LYS A 44 45.64 21.78 -18.31
CA LYS A 44 44.92 20.68 -17.64
C LYS A 44 44.05 21.18 -16.51
N PHE A 45 44.53 22.12 -15.69
CA PHE A 45 43.72 22.73 -14.63
C PHE A 45 42.51 23.47 -15.20
N ASN A 46 42.69 24.28 -16.25
CA ASN A 46 41.56 24.93 -16.93
C ASN A 46 40.52 23.92 -17.49
N GLU A 47 40.96 22.76 -17.95
CA GLU A 47 40.05 21.70 -18.40
C GLU A 47 39.31 21.05 -17.21
N ILE A 48 40.01 20.83 -16.09
CA ILE A 48 39.41 20.33 -14.85
C ILE A 48 38.34 21.31 -14.34
N ASP A 49 38.62 22.61 -14.30
CA ASP A 49 37.65 23.62 -13.86
C ASP A 49 36.38 23.60 -14.70
N LYS A 50 36.51 23.53 -16.04
CA LYS A 50 35.36 23.40 -16.94
C LYS A 50 34.54 22.14 -16.68
N ARG A 51 35.19 21.02 -16.33
CA ARG A 51 34.49 19.78 -15.98
C ARG A 51 33.75 19.90 -14.65
N PHE A 52 34.32 20.59 -13.67
CA PHE A 52 33.64 20.88 -12.41
C PHE A 52 32.42 21.78 -12.62
N ASP A 53 32.54 22.83 -13.43
CA ASP A 53 31.39 23.68 -13.80
C ASP A 53 30.25 22.87 -14.45
N GLU A 54 30.58 21.90 -15.31
CA GLU A 54 29.59 21.01 -15.92
C GLU A 54 28.94 20.08 -14.89
N ILE A 55 29.73 19.54 -13.96
CA ILE A 55 29.24 18.70 -12.86
C ILE A 55 28.27 19.50 -11.98
N ASP A 56 28.61 20.74 -11.60
CA ASP A 56 27.76 21.60 -10.79
C ASP A 56 26.42 21.91 -11.47
N ARG A 57 26.45 22.15 -12.79
CA ARG A 57 25.20 22.32 -13.58
C ARG A 57 24.34 21.07 -13.56
N LYS A 58 24.93 19.87 -13.71
CA LYS A 58 24.20 18.60 -13.64
C LYS A 58 23.60 18.37 -12.25
N PHE A 59 24.34 18.67 -11.18
CA PHE A 59 23.81 18.56 -9.82
C PHE A 59 22.65 19.53 -9.57
N ASN A 60 22.74 20.76 -10.07
CA ASN A 60 21.62 21.71 -9.98
C ASN A 60 20.37 21.21 -10.72
N GLU A 61 20.52 20.61 -11.90
CA GLU A 61 19.40 20.01 -12.63
C GLU A 61 18.81 18.81 -11.86
N ILE A 62 19.66 17.96 -11.29
CA ILE A 62 19.24 16.82 -10.45
C ILE A 62 18.45 17.32 -9.25
N ASN A 63 18.94 18.34 -8.54
CA ASN A 63 18.24 18.92 -7.38
C ASN A 63 16.86 19.45 -7.76
N LYS A 64 16.74 20.14 -8.90
CA LYS A 64 15.45 20.61 -9.41
C LYS A 64 14.49 19.45 -9.68
N LYS A 65 14.96 18.37 -10.32
CA LYS A 65 14.14 17.17 -10.56
C LYS A 65 13.68 16.52 -9.26
N PHE A 66 14.54 16.46 -8.24
CA PHE A 66 14.15 15.95 -6.93
C PHE A 66 13.06 16.81 -6.28
N SER A 67 13.18 18.14 -6.32
CA SER A 67 12.13 19.03 -5.81
C SER A 67 10.79 18.83 -6.54
N GLU A 68 10.80 18.68 -7.86
CA GLU A 68 9.58 18.37 -8.63
C GLU A 68 8.98 17.00 -8.28
N ILE A 69 9.83 16.02 -7.94
CA ILE A 69 9.39 14.70 -7.46
C ILE A 69 8.74 14.82 -6.08
N ASP A 70 9.34 15.55 -5.15
CA ASP A 70 8.81 15.76 -3.80
C ASP A 70 7.43 16.45 -3.82
N GLU A 71 7.25 17.44 -4.69
CA GLU A 71 5.96 18.10 -4.90
C GLU A 71 4.90 17.12 -5.42
N LYS A 72 5.27 16.25 -6.37
CA LYS A 72 4.37 15.21 -6.89
C LYS A 72 3.98 14.20 -5.81
N PHE A 73 4.93 13.74 -5.00
CA PHE A 73 4.63 12.84 -3.88
C PHE A 73 3.71 13.50 -2.85
N THR A 74 3.96 14.75 -2.50
CA THR A 74 3.08 15.51 -1.60
C THR A 74 1.64 15.60 -2.15
N LYS A 75 1.48 15.76 -3.46
CA LYS A 75 0.15 15.75 -4.10
C LYS A 75 -0.50 14.36 -4.04
N ILE A 76 0.26 13.31 -4.32
CA ILE A 76 -0.22 11.92 -4.24
C ILE A 76 -0.70 11.59 -2.81
N ASP A 77 0.06 11.98 -1.79
CA ASP A 77 -0.33 11.75 -0.39
C ASP A 77 -1.65 12.45 -0.02
N LYS A 78 -1.87 13.66 -0.52
CA LYS A 78 -3.14 14.38 -0.32
C LYS A 78 -4.32 13.67 -0.99
N GLU A 79 -4.16 13.22 -2.23
CA GLU A 79 -5.19 12.45 -2.93
C GLU A 79 -5.46 11.11 -2.24
N PHE A 80 -4.42 10.40 -1.78
CA PHE A 80 -4.57 9.14 -1.05
C PHE A 80 -5.33 9.33 0.26
N ASN A 81 -5.02 10.38 1.02
CA ASN A 81 -5.76 10.73 2.24
C ASN A 81 -7.24 11.04 1.96
N LYS A 82 -7.53 11.74 0.86
CA LYS A 82 -8.90 12.02 0.44
C LYS A 82 -9.66 10.73 0.10
N VAL A 83 -9.06 9.86 -0.69
CA VAL A 83 -9.64 8.54 -1.05
C VAL A 83 -9.89 7.71 0.22
N HIS A 84 -8.97 7.71 1.18
CA HIS A 84 -9.14 7.00 2.45
C HIS A 84 -10.35 7.49 3.26
N GLU A 85 -10.55 8.80 3.35
CA GLU A 85 -11.73 9.36 4.03
C GLU A 85 -13.05 9.11 3.29
N GLU A 86 -13.02 9.10 1.95
CA GLU A 86 -14.16 8.69 1.12
C GLU A 86 -14.52 7.22 1.37
N ILE A 87 -13.54 6.31 1.41
CA ILE A 87 -13.75 4.88 1.71
C ILE A 87 -14.36 4.70 3.10
N LYS A 88 -13.83 5.35 4.14
CA LYS A 88 -14.42 5.30 5.49
C LYS A 88 -15.88 5.77 5.51
N THR A 89 -16.18 6.79 4.71
CA THR A 89 -17.56 7.30 4.60
C THR A 89 -18.47 6.29 3.91
N ILE A 90 -17.98 5.61 2.87
CA ILE A 90 -18.69 4.53 2.20
C ILE A 90 -18.94 3.37 3.15
N ASP A 91 -17.92 2.92 3.90
CA ASP A 91 -18.04 1.81 4.86
C ASP A 91 -19.15 2.08 5.88
N ARG A 92 -19.17 3.27 6.49
CA ARG A 92 -20.25 3.65 7.43
C ARG A 92 -21.63 3.65 6.79
N LYS A 93 -21.74 4.12 5.55
CA LYS A 93 -23.01 4.11 4.81
C LYS A 93 -23.46 2.68 4.49
N VAL A 94 -22.54 1.81 4.08
CA VAL A 94 -22.81 0.40 3.79
C VAL A 94 -23.23 -0.34 5.07
N GLU A 95 -22.56 -0.12 6.20
CA GLU A 95 -22.96 -0.68 7.50
C GLU A 95 -24.38 -0.22 7.89
N SER A 96 -24.68 1.08 7.74
CA SER A 96 -26.00 1.63 8.02
C SER A 96 -27.09 1.02 7.13
N ILE A 97 -26.83 0.89 5.82
CA ILE A 97 -27.76 0.26 4.87
C ILE A 97 -27.95 -1.23 5.20
N THR A 98 -26.87 -1.93 5.54
CA THR A 98 -26.89 -3.35 5.90
C THR A 98 -27.77 -3.56 7.12
N LYS A 99 -27.59 -2.75 8.17
CA LYS A 99 -28.40 -2.81 9.39
C LYS A 99 -29.86 -2.46 9.11
N ALA A 100 -30.14 -1.38 8.40
CA ALA A 100 -31.50 -1.00 8.05
C ALA A 100 -32.22 -2.09 7.22
N THR A 101 -31.51 -2.72 6.29
CA THR A 101 -32.03 -3.85 5.50
C THR A 101 -32.31 -5.06 6.39
N GLN A 102 -31.39 -5.38 7.31
CA GLN A 102 -31.57 -6.47 8.26
C GLN A 102 -32.80 -6.24 9.15
N ASP A 103 -32.90 -5.07 9.77
CA ASP A 103 -34.01 -4.69 10.65
C ASP A 103 -35.36 -4.76 9.90
N GLN A 104 -35.41 -4.26 8.65
CA GLN A 104 -36.60 -4.35 7.80
C GLN A 104 -36.98 -5.80 7.47
N LEU A 105 -36.00 -6.63 7.06
CA LEU A 105 -36.24 -8.04 6.74
C LEU A 105 -36.77 -8.80 7.94
N GLU A 106 -36.19 -8.58 9.11
CA GLU A 106 -36.63 -9.21 10.36
C GLU A 106 -38.05 -8.78 10.72
N PHE A 107 -38.32 -7.47 10.74
CA PHE A 107 -39.64 -6.93 11.08
C PHE A 107 -40.74 -7.50 10.17
N PHE A 108 -40.59 -7.40 8.84
CA PHE A 108 -41.63 -7.87 7.93
C PHE A 108 -41.79 -9.39 7.96
N SER A 109 -40.70 -10.14 8.03
CA SER A 109 -40.75 -11.61 8.09
C SER A 109 -41.43 -12.11 9.36
N GLU A 110 -41.08 -11.52 10.50
CA GLU A 110 -41.69 -11.81 11.80
C GLU A 110 -43.16 -11.39 11.82
N PHE A 111 -43.48 -10.18 11.37
CA PHE A 111 -44.85 -9.69 11.30
C PHE A 111 -45.73 -10.60 10.43
N LEU A 112 -45.27 -10.99 9.24
CA LEU A 112 -46.03 -11.88 8.35
C LEU A 112 -46.19 -13.29 8.94
N GLY A 113 -45.16 -13.81 9.61
CA GLY A 113 -45.24 -15.07 10.37
C GLY A 113 -46.26 -14.99 11.50
N PHE A 114 -46.23 -13.91 12.28
CA PHE A 114 -47.17 -13.62 13.36
C PHE A 114 -48.60 -13.44 12.87
N ARG A 115 -48.81 -12.77 11.74
CA ARG A 115 -50.13 -12.63 11.11
C ARG A 115 -50.65 -13.93 10.50
N GLY A 116 -49.80 -14.95 10.35
CA GLY A 116 -50.19 -16.22 9.78
C GLY A 116 -50.36 -16.23 8.27
N ILE A 117 -49.66 -15.34 7.57
CA ILE A 117 -49.76 -15.23 6.11
C ILE A 117 -49.14 -16.42 5.39
N PHE A 118 -48.08 -17.01 5.97
CA PHE A 118 -47.40 -18.17 5.40
C PHE A 118 -48.15 -19.47 5.70
N THR A 119 -48.35 -20.26 4.67
CA THR A 119 -48.84 -21.65 4.76
C THR A 119 -47.69 -22.62 5.01
N ASP A 120 -47.99 -23.84 5.43
CA ASP A 120 -46.97 -24.89 5.63
C ASP A 120 -46.17 -25.17 4.34
N LYS A 121 -46.79 -25.01 3.16
CA LYS A 121 -46.12 -25.15 1.86
C LYS A 121 -45.09 -24.03 1.64
N ASP A 122 -45.40 -22.81 2.04
CA ASP A 122 -44.48 -21.67 1.94
C ASP A 122 -43.27 -21.87 2.85
N ILE A 123 -43.50 -22.33 4.08
CA ILE A 123 -42.43 -22.64 5.04
C ILE A 123 -41.55 -23.79 4.52
N ALA A 124 -42.16 -24.86 4.00
CA ALA A 124 -41.44 -25.98 3.41
C ALA A 124 -40.60 -25.56 2.20
N PHE A 125 -41.13 -24.66 1.36
CA PHE A 125 -40.38 -24.10 0.23
C PHE A 125 -39.12 -23.36 0.71
N VAL A 126 -39.25 -22.43 1.68
CA VAL A 126 -38.12 -21.67 2.23
C VAL A 126 -37.10 -22.62 2.89
N LYS A 127 -37.56 -23.59 3.68
CA LYS A 127 -36.71 -24.63 4.30
C LYS A 127 -35.92 -25.42 3.25
N SER A 128 -36.55 -25.79 2.13
CA SER A 128 -35.88 -26.49 1.03
C SER A 128 -34.79 -25.65 0.35
N GLU A 129 -35.02 -24.34 0.21
CA GLU A 129 -34.06 -23.41 -0.38
C GLU A 129 -32.82 -23.23 0.50
N LEU A 130 -33.00 -23.18 1.83
CA LEU A 130 -31.88 -23.17 2.79
C LEU A 130 -31.03 -24.44 2.71
N GLN A 131 -31.67 -25.60 2.59
CA GLN A 131 -30.97 -26.87 2.48
C GLN A 131 -30.12 -26.93 1.19
N ARG A 132 -30.64 -26.43 0.05
CA ARG A 132 -29.89 -26.35 -1.21
C ARG A 132 -28.64 -25.47 -1.11
N LEU A 133 -28.73 -24.35 -0.40
CA LEU A 133 -27.60 -23.44 -0.21
C LEU A 133 -26.51 -24.05 0.70
N SER A 134 -26.90 -24.81 1.72
CA SER A 134 -25.97 -25.50 2.62
C SER A 134 -25.10 -26.55 1.91
N ALA A 135 -25.52 -27.04 0.74
CA ALA A 135 -24.77 -27.99 -0.07
C ALA A 135 -23.69 -27.34 -0.97
N ARG A 136 -23.73 -26.02 -1.18
CA ARG A 136 -22.83 -25.31 -2.12
C ARG A 136 -21.85 -24.33 -1.46
N ALA A 137 -22.02 -24.01 -0.18
CA ALA A 137 -21.18 -23.02 0.50
C ALA A 137 -19.93 -23.64 1.12
N THR A 138 -18.76 -23.03 0.89
CA THR A 138 -17.55 -23.25 1.71
C THR A 138 -17.84 -22.81 3.13
N ASN A 139 -17.70 -23.72 4.08
CA ASN A 139 -18.35 -23.73 5.39
C ASN A 139 -17.86 -22.60 6.34
N PRO A 140 -18.62 -21.52 6.58
CA PRO A 140 -18.10 -20.29 7.20
C PRO A 140 -18.34 -20.17 8.72
N LEU A 141 -19.34 -20.84 9.28
CA LEU A 141 -19.63 -20.81 10.74
C LEU A 141 -18.82 -21.88 11.50
N THR A 142 -18.74 -21.77 12.83
CA THR A 142 -18.16 -22.86 13.63
C THR A 142 -18.99 -24.14 13.43
N LYS A 143 -18.35 -25.31 13.58
CA LYS A 143 -19.03 -26.59 13.34
C LYS A 143 -20.25 -26.74 14.28
N GLU A 144 -20.15 -26.17 15.46
CA GLU A 144 -21.14 -26.19 16.54
C GLU A 144 -22.36 -25.31 16.20
N GLU A 145 -22.14 -24.06 15.78
CA GLU A 145 -23.23 -23.15 15.40
C GLU A 145 -24.01 -23.70 14.20
N LEU A 146 -23.32 -24.26 13.21
CA LEU A 146 -23.98 -24.90 12.06
C LEU A 146 -24.75 -26.14 12.44
N LYS A 147 -24.18 -26.96 13.34
CA LYS A 147 -24.87 -28.13 13.84
C LYS A 147 -26.17 -27.70 14.52
N ARG A 148 -26.11 -26.66 15.37
CA ARG A 148 -27.29 -26.13 16.05
C ARG A 148 -28.33 -25.54 15.09
N ILE A 149 -27.92 -24.73 14.12
CA ILE A 149 -28.82 -24.22 13.07
C ILE A 149 -29.50 -25.38 12.33
N ARG A 150 -28.74 -26.42 11.94
CA ARG A 150 -29.30 -27.59 11.24
C ARG A 150 -30.28 -28.36 12.12
N GLU A 151 -29.99 -28.52 13.41
CA GLU A 151 -30.90 -29.15 14.37
C GLU A 151 -32.22 -28.39 14.46
N LEU A 152 -32.16 -27.05 14.61
CA LEU A 152 -33.34 -26.19 14.69
C LEU A 152 -34.14 -26.19 13.38
N ILE A 153 -33.49 -26.08 12.22
CA ILE A 153 -34.17 -26.12 10.91
C ILE A 153 -34.86 -27.46 10.67
N LYS A 154 -34.33 -28.58 11.18
CA LYS A 154 -34.93 -29.90 10.97
C LYS A 154 -36.27 -30.08 11.65
N LYS A 155 -36.49 -29.40 12.78
CA LYS A 155 -37.77 -29.45 13.51
C LYS A 155 -38.91 -28.93 12.63
N ASP A 156 -40.10 -29.50 12.83
CA ASP A 156 -41.31 -29.06 12.14
C ASP A 156 -41.96 -27.89 12.89
N GLU A 157 -41.85 -27.87 14.21
CA GLU A 157 -42.26 -26.76 15.05
C GLU A 157 -41.13 -26.30 15.97
N LEU A 158 -41.06 -25.00 16.24
CA LEU A 158 -40.11 -24.39 17.17
C LEU A 158 -40.89 -23.74 18.31
N THR A 159 -40.35 -23.84 19.54
CA THR A 159 -40.79 -22.95 20.62
C THR A 159 -40.32 -21.54 20.33
N PHE A 160 -40.84 -20.56 21.08
CA PHE A 160 -40.42 -19.17 20.92
C PHE A 160 -38.93 -18.99 21.20
N GLU A 161 -38.42 -19.63 22.25
CA GLU A 161 -37.01 -19.59 22.64
C GLU A 161 -36.12 -20.22 21.57
N GLU A 162 -36.54 -21.35 20.99
CA GLU A 162 -35.81 -22.02 19.91
C GLU A 162 -35.80 -21.21 18.61
N ALA A 163 -36.91 -20.53 18.30
CA ALA A 163 -37.00 -19.66 17.15
C ALA A 163 -36.19 -18.36 17.34
N ASP A 164 -36.17 -17.80 18.55
CA ASP A 164 -35.34 -16.66 18.89
C ASP A 164 -33.84 -17.01 18.85
N GLU A 165 -33.45 -18.18 19.37
CA GLU A 165 -32.08 -18.71 19.25
C GLU A 165 -31.66 -18.86 17.78
N LEU A 166 -32.53 -19.46 16.94
CA LEU A 166 -32.26 -19.59 15.51
C LEU A 166 -32.06 -18.22 14.84
N ARG A 167 -32.82 -17.22 15.25
CA ARG A 167 -32.71 -15.85 14.73
C ARG A 167 -31.41 -15.20 15.14
N GLU A 168 -30.97 -15.33 16.38
CA GLU A 168 -29.67 -14.81 16.83
C GLU A 168 -28.51 -15.46 16.09
N LEU A 169 -28.56 -16.79 15.88
CA LEU A 169 -27.58 -17.49 15.05
C LEU A 169 -27.58 -16.99 13.60
N ALA A 170 -28.75 -16.69 13.05
CA ALA A 170 -28.89 -16.10 11.72
C ALA A 170 -28.34 -14.66 11.63
N ARG A 171 -28.61 -13.81 12.63
CA ARG A 171 -28.04 -12.45 12.75
C ARG A 171 -26.52 -12.49 12.76
N LYS A 172 -25.94 -13.39 13.57
CA LYS A 172 -24.49 -13.62 13.61
C LYS A 172 -23.94 -14.08 12.26
N PHE A 173 -24.69 -14.94 11.55
CA PHE A 173 -24.30 -15.40 10.23
C PHE A 173 -24.31 -14.27 9.20
N VAL A 174 -25.33 -13.41 9.20
CA VAL A 174 -25.39 -12.20 8.34
C VAL A 174 -24.25 -11.24 8.67
N SER A 175 -24.02 -10.92 9.94
CA SER A 175 -22.96 -9.98 10.35
C SER A 175 -21.57 -10.41 9.87
N LYS A 176 -21.26 -11.71 9.92
CA LYS A 176 -19.94 -12.23 9.51
C LYS A 176 -19.86 -12.60 8.02
N TYR A 177 -20.98 -12.98 7.41
CA TYR A 177 -21.01 -13.63 6.10
C TYR A 177 -22.15 -13.12 5.21
N TRP A 178 -22.46 -11.82 5.28
CA TRP A 178 -23.49 -11.15 4.49
C TRP A 178 -23.38 -11.42 2.97
N HIS A 179 -22.16 -11.63 2.47
CA HIS A 179 -21.87 -11.90 1.06
C HIS A 179 -22.31 -13.31 0.62
N ILE A 180 -22.63 -14.21 1.55
CA ILE A 180 -23.08 -15.55 1.25
C ILE A 180 -24.59 -15.52 0.98
N PRO A 181 -25.06 -15.98 -0.20
CA PRO A 181 -26.48 -15.89 -0.56
C PRO A 181 -27.46 -16.54 0.43
N GLY A 182 -26.98 -17.49 1.24
CA GLY A 182 -27.79 -18.15 2.27
C GLY A 182 -27.96 -17.39 3.58
N ALA A 183 -27.16 -16.35 3.85
CA ALA A 183 -27.19 -15.67 5.15
C ALA A 183 -28.51 -14.95 5.41
N TYR A 184 -28.94 -14.08 4.47
CA TYR A 184 -30.21 -13.38 4.59
C TYR A 184 -31.41 -14.32 4.47
N LYS A 185 -31.32 -15.40 3.68
CA LYS A 185 -32.41 -16.39 3.61
C LYS A 185 -32.61 -17.09 4.94
N LEU A 186 -31.52 -17.41 5.65
CA LEU A 186 -31.61 -17.99 7.00
C LEU A 186 -32.26 -17.02 7.97
N LEU A 187 -31.89 -15.74 7.91
CA LEU A 187 -32.48 -14.70 8.74
C LEU A 187 -33.98 -14.51 8.50
N ILE A 188 -34.39 -14.53 7.24
CA ILE A 188 -35.81 -14.48 6.85
C ILE A 188 -36.55 -15.68 7.43
N TYR A 189 -36.06 -16.90 7.19
CA TYR A 189 -36.69 -18.12 7.74
C TYR A 189 -36.80 -18.08 9.27
N ALA A 190 -35.72 -17.74 9.96
CA ALA A 190 -35.70 -17.67 11.42
C ALA A 190 -36.72 -16.65 11.95
N SER A 191 -36.78 -15.47 11.32
CA SER A 191 -37.76 -14.43 11.67
C SER A 191 -39.20 -14.86 11.43
N ILE A 192 -39.49 -15.56 10.31
CA ILE A 192 -40.82 -16.13 10.06
C ILE A 192 -41.20 -17.13 11.16
N MET A 193 -40.30 -18.05 11.49
CA MET A 193 -40.54 -19.07 12.51
C MET A 193 -40.77 -18.45 13.90
N ARG A 194 -40.04 -17.39 14.24
CA ARG A 194 -40.25 -16.65 15.50
C ARG A 194 -41.62 -16.00 15.56
N GLY A 195 -42.05 -15.35 14.47
CA GLY A 195 -43.41 -14.81 14.36
C GLY A 195 -44.49 -15.87 14.52
N ILE A 196 -44.32 -17.04 13.89
CA ILE A 196 -45.25 -18.18 14.05
C ILE A 196 -45.30 -18.66 15.51
N ALA A 197 -44.14 -18.79 16.16
CA ALA A 197 -44.04 -19.20 17.56
C ALA A 197 -44.70 -18.18 18.52
N MET A 198 -44.52 -16.88 18.27
CA MET A 198 -45.22 -15.82 19.02
C MET A 198 -46.73 -15.93 18.91
N ARG A 199 -47.26 -16.10 17.69
CA ARG A 199 -48.71 -16.24 17.47
C ARG A 199 -49.26 -17.41 18.29
N LYS A 200 -48.56 -18.56 18.28
CA LYS A 200 -48.95 -19.74 19.07
C LYS A 200 -48.99 -19.44 20.57
N LEU A 201 -48.00 -18.71 21.10
CA LEU A 201 -47.98 -18.29 22.50
C LEU A 201 -49.17 -17.40 22.88
N GLU A 202 -49.58 -16.48 22.01
CA GLU A 202 -50.76 -15.64 22.26
C GLU A 202 -52.05 -16.44 22.24
N THR A 203 -52.20 -17.39 21.31
CA THR A 203 -53.42 -18.21 21.21
C THR A 203 -53.56 -19.27 22.31
N THR A 204 -52.48 -19.55 23.05
CA THR A 204 -52.46 -20.55 24.14
C THR A 204 -52.67 -19.89 25.52
N LYS A 205 -52.68 -18.56 25.61
CA LYS A 205 -53.02 -17.79 26.81
C LYS A 205 -54.50 -17.45 26.84
#